data_AF-A0A966SC90-F1
#
_entry.id   AF-A0A966SC90-F1
#
_cell.length_a   1.000
_cell.length_b   1.000
_cell.length_c   1.000
_cell.angle_alpha   90.00
_cell.angle_beta   90.00
_cell.angle_gamma   90.00
#
_symmetry.space_group_name_H-M   'P 1'
#
loop_
_entity.id
_entity.type
_entity.pdbx_description
1 polymer ?
#
loop_
_entity_poly.entity_id
_entity_poly.type
_entity_poly.pdbx_seq_one_letter_code
_entity_poly.pdbx_strand_id
1 'polypeptide(L)'
;MRSIFFLSLIALASFAAERPKFRTDADGPVKAEDKRSNPRNRKPTDKPDWYQLVPGEFPPEGSAHAVSGELMFMDQLERRFHLRVDRNDSQERGVWDLPLDATMVPYGSIWQHGAPAALQDIPLGTHLHGLFYLADPDDKTPLPETAYRRKTPEWEFRRCFRIEDEFTFHARQKQLWRIDAVDLSTNKLTATLIEAGKPVGDGKSKTFDLRSSTRVFQGDRFTDLKALQPGQTVLFNLTWVTLYGPGRITDIWIDEAARARATAHQLERHRQQIRERGLAGYVSAVDDDAQIVTITFFGGVDPKLFEEIKNVDTNKVGWPLAKEADNQAAPKGTIAVARESLMTYDPVNDRKGGNIVDIKKIPIEPGGSGVQIKVKCDLLLEGFRPKRVVRFYPATWKVIALPREEQFYGRD
;
A
#
# COMPACT_ATOMS: atom_id res chain seq x y z
N MET A 1 -21.49 -7.31 46.49
CA MET A 1 -21.19 -6.76 45.15
C MET A 1 -19.72 -7.01 44.85
N ARG A 2 -19.42 -8.01 44.00
CA ARG A 2 -18.06 -8.28 43.51
C ARG A 2 -18.03 -7.90 42.04
N SER A 3 -17.36 -6.81 41.69
CA SER A 3 -17.15 -6.40 40.30
C SER A 3 -16.05 -7.25 39.68
N ILE A 4 -16.43 -8.06 38.69
CA ILE A 4 -15.52 -8.82 37.84
C ILE A 4 -15.06 -7.88 36.74
N PHE A 5 -13.79 -7.48 36.78
CA PHE A 5 -13.13 -6.79 35.66
C PHE A 5 -12.87 -7.82 34.55
N PHE A 6 -13.60 -7.71 33.45
CA PHE A 6 -13.29 -8.40 32.20
C PHE A 6 -12.12 -7.68 31.51
N LEU A 7 -10.91 -8.24 31.61
CA LEU A 7 -9.81 -7.90 30.72
C LEU A 7 -10.11 -8.52 29.35
N SER A 8 -10.56 -7.72 28.38
CA SER A 8 -10.59 -8.15 26.98
C SER A 8 -9.16 -8.20 26.45
N LEU A 9 -8.62 -9.42 26.34
CA LEU A 9 -7.45 -9.71 25.52
C LEU A 9 -7.82 -9.39 24.05
N ILE A 10 -7.37 -8.25 23.53
CA ILE A 10 -7.35 -7.99 22.10
C ILE A 10 -6.23 -8.86 21.54
N ALA A 11 -6.57 -10.04 21.03
CA ALA A 11 -5.66 -10.82 20.23
C ALA A 11 -5.34 -10.01 18.96
N LEU A 12 -4.13 -9.43 18.88
CA LEU A 12 -3.55 -9.08 17.60
C LEU A 12 -3.45 -10.37 16.81
N ALA A 13 -4.36 -10.55 15.85
CA ALA A 13 -4.22 -11.56 14.83
C ALA A 13 -2.98 -11.19 14.01
N SER A 14 -1.83 -11.72 14.42
CA SER A 14 -0.63 -11.81 13.61
C SER A 14 -1.01 -12.65 12.39
N PHE A 15 -1.36 -11.98 11.29
CA PHE A 15 -1.34 -12.62 9.99
C PHE A 15 0.11 -13.07 9.77
N ALA A 16 0.37 -14.34 10.05
CA ALA A 16 1.57 -15.01 9.62
C ALA A 16 1.50 -15.12 8.09
N ALA A 17 1.74 -13.99 7.41
CA ALA A 17 2.21 -14.04 6.04
C ALA A 17 3.54 -14.78 6.09
N GLU A 18 3.60 -15.91 5.40
CA GLU A 18 4.86 -16.56 5.05
C GLU A 18 5.83 -15.51 4.54
N ARG A 19 7.13 -15.66 4.84
CA ARG A 19 8.16 -14.73 4.34
C ARG A 19 7.94 -14.59 2.84
N PRO A 20 7.60 -13.40 2.34
CA PRO A 20 7.50 -13.28 0.92
C PRO A 20 8.89 -13.47 0.33
N LYS A 21 8.98 -14.20 -0.78
CA LYS A 21 10.23 -14.53 -1.50
C LYS A 21 10.86 -13.30 -2.18
N PHE A 22 10.75 -12.11 -1.60
CA PHE A 22 11.33 -10.89 -2.17
C PHE A 22 12.84 -10.84 -1.89
N ARG A 23 13.63 -10.51 -2.91
CA ARG A 23 14.93 -9.85 -2.70
C ARG A 23 14.68 -8.47 -2.11
N THR A 24 15.43 -8.11 -1.07
CA THR A 24 15.40 -6.80 -0.41
C THR A 24 16.50 -5.88 -0.90
N ASP A 25 17.24 -6.30 -1.93
CA ASP A 25 18.46 -5.69 -2.45
C ASP A 25 18.37 -5.59 -3.98
N ALA A 26 17.65 -4.59 -4.49
CA ALA A 26 17.76 -3.98 -5.82
C ALA A 26 17.94 -4.85 -7.12
N ASP A 27 17.90 -6.17 -7.08
CA ASP A 27 18.24 -7.04 -8.22
C ASP A 27 17.22 -8.17 -8.43
N GLY A 28 15.95 -7.87 -8.68
CA GLY A 28 14.97 -8.79 -9.33
C GLY A 28 14.73 -10.20 -8.78
N PRO A 29 13.83 -11.01 -9.39
CA PRO A 29 13.59 -12.37 -8.96
C PRO A 29 14.71 -13.32 -9.41
N VAL A 30 15.18 -14.15 -8.48
CA VAL A 30 15.88 -15.40 -8.79
C VAL A 30 15.18 -16.51 -8.01
N LYS A 31 14.49 -17.43 -8.72
CA LYS A 31 14.11 -18.71 -8.12
C LYS A 31 15.38 -19.55 -7.93
N ALA A 32 15.45 -20.28 -6.83
CA ALA A 32 16.60 -21.16 -6.51
C ALA A 32 16.87 -22.25 -7.57
N GLU A 33 15.91 -22.47 -8.48
CA GLU A 33 15.90 -23.55 -9.47
C GLU A 33 16.18 -23.05 -10.89
N ASP A 34 16.10 -21.74 -11.15
CA ASP A 34 16.35 -21.17 -12.48
C ASP A 34 17.87 -21.04 -12.71
N LYS A 35 18.45 -22.04 -13.40
CA LYS A 35 19.78 -21.90 -13.98
C LYS A 35 19.75 -20.82 -15.05
N ARG A 36 20.16 -19.63 -14.65
CA ARG A 36 20.66 -18.56 -15.52
C ARG A 36 21.40 -19.17 -16.72
N SER A 37 21.04 -18.74 -17.94
CA SER A 37 21.81 -19.02 -19.15
C SER A 37 23.31 -18.84 -18.89
N ASN A 38 24.12 -19.81 -19.34
CA ASN A 38 25.56 -19.86 -19.10
C ASN A 38 26.18 -18.48 -19.39
N PRO A 39 26.91 -17.85 -18.44
CA PRO A 39 27.42 -16.47 -18.60
C PRO A 39 28.18 -16.20 -19.90
N ARG A 40 28.76 -17.24 -20.50
CA ARG A 40 29.47 -17.17 -21.79
C ARG A 40 28.56 -16.92 -23.01
N ASN A 41 27.24 -17.08 -22.87
CA ASN A 41 26.25 -16.90 -23.95
C ASN A 41 25.47 -15.57 -23.84
N ARG A 42 25.77 -14.74 -22.85
CA ARG A 42 25.07 -13.46 -22.62
C ARG A 42 25.73 -12.35 -23.41
N LYS A 43 24.94 -11.49 -24.05
CA LYS A 43 25.42 -10.27 -24.68
C LYS A 43 25.34 -9.11 -23.69
N PRO A 44 26.20 -8.09 -23.82
CA PRO A 44 26.17 -6.88 -22.97
C PRO A 44 24.86 -6.07 -23.01
N THR A 45 23.93 -6.41 -23.91
CA THR A 45 22.67 -5.72 -24.16
C THR A 45 21.43 -6.45 -23.64
N ASP A 46 21.59 -7.65 -23.05
CA ASP A 46 20.44 -8.48 -22.68
C ASP A 46 19.82 -7.97 -21.36
N LYS A 47 18.64 -7.36 -21.44
CA LYS A 47 17.82 -6.99 -20.26
C LYS A 47 17.21 -8.26 -19.62
N PRO A 48 16.93 -8.27 -18.31
CA PRO A 48 16.09 -9.31 -17.72
C PRO A 48 14.68 -9.26 -18.35
N ASP A 49 14.07 -10.42 -18.56
CA ASP A 49 12.66 -10.52 -18.97
C ASP A 49 11.77 -10.14 -17.78
N TRP A 50 11.61 -8.84 -17.54
CA TRP A 50 10.73 -8.32 -16.50
C TRP A 50 9.26 -8.53 -16.87
N TYR A 51 8.42 -8.80 -15.86
CA TYR A 51 7.00 -9.04 -16.08
C TYR A 51 6.27 -7.76 -16.52
N GLN A 52 5.60 -7.84 -17.67
CA GLN A 52 4.68 -6.81 -18.14
C GLN A 52 3.28 -7.09 -17.58
N LEU A 53 2.65 -6.08 -16.98
CA LEU A 53 1.30 -6.20 -16.46
C LEU A 53 0.29 -6.48 -17.57
N VAL A 54 -0.70 -7.33 -17.27
CA VAL A 54 -1.81 -7.65 -18.17
C VAL A 54 -3.09 -7.02 -17.61
N PRO A 55 -3.84 -6.23 -18.41
CA PRO A 55 -5.06 -5.60 -17.95
C PRO A 55 -6.10 -6.60 -17.44
N GLY A 56 -6.57 -6.37 -16.20
CA GLY A 56 -7.58 -7.20 -15.54
C GLY A 56 -7.05 -8.46 -14.88
N GLU A 57 -5.73 -8.66 -14.83
CA GLU A 57 -5.09 -9.80 -14.19
C GLU A 57 -4.18 -9.33 -13.04
N PHE A 58 -4.09 -10.15 -12.00
CA PHE A 58 -3.12 -9.96 -10.93
C PHE A 58 -1.75 -10.51 -11.38
N PRO A 59 -0.64 -9.84 -11.04
CA PRO A 59 0.67 -10.31 -11.45
C PRO A 59 1.07 -11.56 -10.65
N PRO A 60 1.95 -12.43 -11.19
CA PRO A 60 2.49 -13.56 -10.47
C PRO A 60 3.27 -13.13 -9.22
N GLU A 61 3.26 -13.95 -8.18
CA GLU A 61 4.04 -13.67 -6.98
C GLU A 61 5.54 -13.59 -7.29
N GLY A 62 6.23 -12.59 -6.72
CA GLY A 62 7.67 -12.40 -6.87
C GLY A 62 8.11 -11.80 -8.21
N SER A 63 7.18 -11.41 -9.08
CA SER A 63 7.50 -10.85 -10.40
C SER A 63 7.88 -9.35 -10.40
N ALA A 64 7.68 -8.65 -9.28
CA ALA A 64 7.98 -7.22 -9.15
C ALA A 64 9.48 -6.92 -8.95
N HIS A 65 9.89 -5.74 -9.38
CA HIS A 65 11.20 -5.15 -9.14
C HIS A 65 11.20 -4.28 -7.89
N ALA A 66 12.21 -4.43 -7.03
CA ALA A 66 12.29 -3.68 -5.78
C ALA A 66 13.06 -2.37 -5.98
N VAL A 67 12.45 -1.25 -5.59
CA VAL A 67 13.08 0.08 -5.61
C VAL A 67 12.79 0.78 -4.28
N SER A 68 13.82 1.32 -3.65
CA SER A 68 13.69 2.13 -2.43
C SER A 68 14.13 3.57 -2.70
N GLY A 69 13.54 4.50 -1.95
CA GLY A 69 13.86 5.92 -2.09
C GLY A 69 12.97 6.83 -1.28
N GLU A 70 13.24 8.12 -1.37
CA GLU A 70 12.54 9.16 -0.63
C GLU A 70 11.37 9.75 -1.42
N LEU A 71 10.19 9.87 -0.81
CA LEU A 71 9.01 10.46 -1.42
C LEU A 71 9.18 11.98 -1.60
N MET A 72 9.34 12.45 -2.84
CA MET A 72 9.62 13.87 -3.14
C MET A 72 8.40 14.65 -3.62
N PHE A 73 7.43 13.97 -4.21
CA PHE A 73 6.22 14.55 -4.78
C PHE A 73 5.10 13.52 -4.71
N MET A 74 3.85 13.97 -4.56
CA MET A 74 2.68 13.14 -4.73
C MET A 74 1.51 13.92 -5.32
N ASP A 75 0.73 13.24 -6.16
CA ASP A 75 -0.66 13.52 -6.44
C ASP A 75 -1.47 12.35 -5.87
N GLN A 76 -2.08 12.56 -4.70
CA GLN A 76 -2.80 11.52 -3.98
C GLN A 76 -4.03 10.99 -4.72
N LEU A 77 -4.63 11.81 -5.58
CA LEU A 77 -5.87 11.50 -6.29
C LEU A 77 -5.59 10.68 -7.55
N GLU A 78 -4.55 11.02 -8.32
CA GLU A 78 -4.07 10.18 -9.41
C GLU A 78 -3.22 8.99 -8.91
N ARG A 79 -2.93 8.94 -7.60
CA ARG A 79 -2.03 7.97 -6.97
C ARG A 79 -0.66 7.92 -7.66
N ARG A 80 -0.18 9.10 -8.07
CA ARG A 80 1.10 9.33 -8.73
C ARG A 80 2.09 9.96 -7.76
N PHE A 81 3.36 9.60 -7.84
CA PHE A 81 4.39 10.12 -6.95
C PHE A 81 5.78 10.03 -7.56
N HIS A 82 6.71 10.79 -6.99
CA HIS A 82 8.12 10.67 -7.34
C HIS A 82 8.92 10.14 -6.16
N LEU A 83 9.79 9.15 -6.40
CA LEU A 83 10.83 8.74 -5.46
C LEU A 83 12.19 9.26 -5.91
N ARG A 84 12.92 9.90 -5.01
CA ARG A 84 14.38 10.02 -5.17
C ARG A 84 14.97 8.67 -4.80
N VAL A 85 15.37 7.91 -5.81
CA VAL A 85 15.90 6.55 -5.64
C VAL A 85 17.18 6.57 -4.81
N ASP A 86 17.34 5.58 -3.94
CA ASP A 86 18.55 5.39 -3.15
C ASP A 86 19.81 5.32 -4.03
N ARG A 87 20.88 5.95 -3.55
CA ARG A 87 22.17 5.90 -4.23
C ARG A 87 22.78 4.51 -4.09
N ASN A 88 23.40 4.07 -5.17
CA ASN A 88 24.24 2.89 -5.20
C ASN A 88 25.66 3.30 -5.64
N ASP A 89 26.68 2.79 -4.96
CA ASP A 89 28.09 3.05 -5.28
C ASP A 89 28.48 2.58 -6.69
N SER A 90 27.68 1.71 -7.32
CA SER A 90 27.83 1.30 -8.72
C SER A 90 27.32 2.33 -9.73
N GLN A 91 26.53 3.32 -9.30
CA GLN A 91 25.93 4.33 -10.17
C GLN A 91 26.93 5.45 -10.46
N GLU A 92 26.89 5.95 -11.70
CA GLU A 92 27.57 7.18 -12.05
C GLU A 92 26.96 8.38 -11.31
N ARG A 93 27.80 9.31 -10.87
CA ARG A 93 27.34 10.52 -10.15
C ARG A 93 26.29 11.32 -10.91
N GLY A 94 26.30 11.26 -12.24
CA GLY A 94 25.34 11.98 -13.09
C GLY A 94 23.91 11.49 -12.95
N VAL A 95 23.69 10.27 -12.46
CA VAL A 95 22.34 9.68 -12.29
C VAL A 95 21.89 9.58 -10.84
N TRP A 96 22.69 10.10 -9.91
CA TRP A 96 22.30 10.21 -8.51
C TRP A 96 21.17 11.21 -8.32
N ASP A 97 20.35 10.95 -7.31
CA ASP A 97 19.28 11.83 -6.85
C ASP A 97 18.20 12.15 -7.92
N LEU A 98 18.16 11.37 -9.00
CA LEU A 98 17.15 11.53 -10.05
C LEU A 98 15.81 10.90 -9.62
N PRO A 99 14.67 11.55 -9.94
CA PRO A 99 13.36 11.06 -9.58
C PRO A 99 12.96 9.84 -10.45
N LEU A 100 12.41 8.82 -9.79
CA LEU A 100 11.54 7.83 -10.41
C LEU A 100 10.10 8.33 -10.32
N ASP A 101 9.47 8.60 -11.46
CA ASP A 101 8.04 8.88 -11.53
C ASP A 101 7.25 7.59 -11.65
N ALA A 102 6.30 7.39 -10.73
CA ALA A 102 5.52 6.18 -10.64
C ALA A 102 4.05 6.46 -10.33
N THR A 103 3.19 5.55 -10.78
CA THR A 103 1.75 5.55 -10.48
C THR A 103 1.36 4.20 -9.90
N MET A 104 0.55 4.22 -8.84
CA MET A 104 0.02 2.99 -8.24
C MET A 104 -0.89 2.26 -9.24
N VAL A 105 -0.71 0.95 -9.37
CA VAL A 105 -1.72 0.10 -10.05
C VAL A 105 -3.02 0.07 -9.22
N PRO A 106 -4.20 -0.20 -9.83
CA PRO A 106 -5.48 -0.14 -9.12
C PRO A 106 -5.51 -0.98 -7.84
N TYR A 107 -4.98 -2.20 -7.92
CA TYR A 107 -4.86 -3.15 -6.81
C TYR A 107 -3.56 -3.02 -6.00
N GLY A 108 -2.78 -1.95 -6.22
CA GLY A 108 -1.55 -1.68 -5.50
C GLY A 108 -1.84 -1.24 -4.06
N SER A 109 -0.98 -1.63 -3.13
CA SER A 109 -1.15 -1.38 -1.70
C SER A 109 -0.16 -0.35 -1.16
N ILE A 110 -0.61 0.48 -0.23
CA ILE A 110 0.20 1.49 0.45
C ILE A 110 0.13 1.16 1.93
N TRP A 111 1.27 1.18 2.61
CA TRP A 111 1.36 0.86 4.03
C TRP A 111 2.19 1.89 4.77
N GLN A 112 1.75 2.19 5.99
CA GLN A 112 2.43 3.10 6.90
C GLN A 112 2.22 2.60 8.33
N HIS A 113 3.23 2.73 9.19
CA HIS A 113 3.15 2.33 10.59
C HIS A 113 2.57 0.92 10.83
N GLY A 114 2.79 -0.03 9.91
CA GLY A 114 2.34 -1.41 10.01
C GLY A 114 0.89 -1.68 9.60
N ALA A 115 0.17 -0.70 9.05
CA ALA A 115 -1.21 -0.85 8.59
C ALA A 115 -1.42 -0.30 7.16
N PRO A 116 -2.49 -0.70 6.46
CA PRO A 116 -2.83 -0.10 5.17
C PRO A 116 -3.05 1.40 5.29
N ALA A 117 -2.77 2.11 4.20
CA ALA A 117 -2.79 3.56 4.14
C ALA A 117 -3.22 4.07 2.76
N ALA A 118 -3.43 5.38 2.64
CA ALA A 118 -3.43 6.08 1.37
C ALA A 118 -2.16 6.92 1.19
N LEU A 119 -1.91 7.34 -0.04
CA LEU A 119 -0.72 8.12 -0.39
C LEU A 119 -0.62 9.41 0.41
N GLN A 120 -1.76 10.08 0.66
CA GLN A 120 -1.85 11.29 1.49
C GLN A 120 -1.53 11.09 2.98
N ASP A 121 -1.44 9.85 3.46
CA ASP A 121 -1.11 9.56 4.86
C ASP A 121 0.41 9.63 5.08
N ILE A 122 1.18 9.41 4.01
CA ILE A 122 2.64 9.37 4.02
C ILE A 122 3.19 10.81 3.93
N PRO A 123 3.98 11.27 4.91
CA PRO A 123 4.64 12.57 4.79
C PRO A 123 5.61 12.62 3.61
N LEU A 124 5.70 13.79 2.95
CA LEU A 124 6.79 14.05 2.02
C LEU A 124 8.14 13.93 2.74
N GLY A 125 9.13 13.39 2.05
CA GLY A 125 10.47 13.11 2.59
C GLY A 125 10.59 11.78 3.32
N THR A 126 9.50 11.01 3.48
CA THR A 126 9.58 9.65 4.04
C THR A 126 10.30 8.72 3.07
N HIS A 127 11.25 7.95 3.59
CA HIS A 127 11.88 6.86 2.86
C HIS A 127 10.92 5.66 2.77
N LEU A 128 10.81 5.10 1.57
CA LEU A 128 9.86 4.05 1.23
C LEU A 128 10.59 2.88 0.56
N HIS A 129 10.15 1.67 0.88
CA HIS A 129 10.47 0.45 0.16
C HIS A 129 9.33 0.11 -0.78
N GLY A 130 9.62 0.01 -2.08
CA GLY A 130 8.59 -0.23 -3.08
C GLY A 130 8.83 -1.45 -3.95
N LEU A 131 7.73 -1.93 -4.53
CA LEU A 131 7.69 -2.98 -5.56
C LEU A 131 7.02 -2.41 -6.81
N PHE A 132 7.68 -2.56 -7.95
CA PHE A 132 7.32 -1.92 -9.20
C PHE A 132 7.33 -2.89 -10.38
N TYR A 133 6.59 -2.54 -11.42
CA TYR A 133 6.54 -3.20 -12.70
C TYR A 133 6.89 -2.21 -13.81
N LEU A 134 7.19 -2.75 -14.99
CA LEU A 134 7.43 -1.95 -16.19
C LEU A 134 6.24 -1.02 -16.46
N ALA A 135 6.56 0.17 -16.98
CA ALA A 135 5.59 1.04 -17.62
C ALA A 135 4.82 0.28 -18.72
N ASP A 136 3.64 0.76 -19.08
CA ASP A 136 2.98 0.22 -20.26
C ASP A 136 3.82 0.54 -21.52
N PRO A 137 3.92 -0.37 -22.50
CA PRO A 137 4.69 -0.12 -23.72
C PRO A 137 4.23 1.13 -24.47
N ASP A 138 2.95 1.48 -24.33
CA ASP A 138 2.32 2.65 -24.94
C ASP A 138 2.24 3.86 -23.99
N ASP A 139 2.90 3.82 -22.82
CA ASP A 139 2.93 4.94 -21.87
C ASP A 139 3.69 6.13 -22.48
N LYS A 140 2.93 7.20 -22.77
CA LYS A 140 3.46 8.47 -23.31
C LYS A 140 3.66 9.53 -22.23
N THR A 141 3.50 9.18 -20.95
CA THR A 141 3.67 10.13 -19.85
C THR A 141 5.10 10.65 -19.84
N PRO A 142 5.32 11.97 -19.97
CA PRO A 142 6.66 12.51 -20.00
C PRO A 142 7.42 12.15 -18.72
N LEU A 143 8.71 11.86 -18.87
CA LEU A 143 9.59 11.70 -17.72
C LEU A 143 9.78 13.05 -17.03
N PRO A 144 10.08 13.07 -15.71
CA PRO A 144 10.44 14.30 -15.02
C PRO A 144 11.58 15.03 -15.73
N GLU A 145 11.50 16.35 -15.76
CA GLU A 145 12.59 17.17 -16.29
C GLU A 145 13.79 17.13 -15.33
N THR A 146 14.95 16.79 -15.86
CA THR A 146 16.19 16.66 -15.09
C THR A 146 17.34 17.35 -15.83
N ALA A 147 18.41 17.66 -15.10
CA ALA A 147 19.62 18.20 -15.70
C ALA A 147 20.13 17.26 -16.81
N TYR A 148 20.36 17.82 -18.00
CA TYR A 148 20.80 17.09 -19.19
C TYR A 148 19.87 15.93 -19.62
N ARG A 149 18.58 15.96 -19.22
CA ARG A 149 17.58 14.93 -19.53
C ARG A 149 18.01 13.52 -19.09
N ARG A 150 18.75 13.42 -18.00
CA ARG A 150 19.18 12.15 -17.41
C ARG A 150 18.00 11.45 -16.74
N LYS A 151 18.09 10.13 -16.63
CA LYS A 151 17.07 9.30 -16.01
C LYS A 151 17.71 8.41 -14.96
N THR A 152 16.98 8.15 -13.87
CA THR A 152 17.37 7.13 -12.91
C THR A 152 17.50 5.77 -13.61
N PRO A 153 18.41 4.86 -13.21
CA PRO A 153 18.48 3.52 -13.76
C PRO A 153 17.13 2.78 -13.74
N GLU A 154 16.28 3.10 -12.77
CA GLU A 154 14.97 2.49 -12.56
C GLU A 154 13.82 3.07 -13.41
N TRP A 155 14.12 3.96 -14.36
CA TRP A 155 13.12 4.77 -15.08
C TRP A 155 12.05 3.97 -15.83
N GLU A 156 12.29 2.69 -16.14
CA GLU A 156 11.32 1.81 -16.82
C GLU A 156 10.23 1.30 -15.85
N PHE A 157 10.48 1.31 -14.53
CA PHE A 157 9.61 0.71 -13.52
C PHE A 157 8.62 1.71 -12.92
N ARG A 158 7.65 2.14 -13.73
CA ARG A 158 6.71 3.23 -13.38
C ARG A 158 5.38 2.76 -12.81
N ARG A 159 5.09 1.46 -12.80
CA ARG A 159 3.84 0.90 -12.26
C ARG A 159 4.06 0.35 -10.86
N CYS A 160 3.63 1.08 -9.84
CA CYS A 160 3.88 0.70 -8.45
C CYS A 160 2.81 -0.26 -7.91
N PHE A 161 3.25 -1.40 -7.39
CA PHE A 161 2.40 -2.40 -6.74
C PHE A 161 2.34 -2.24 -5.23
N ARG A 162 3.44 -1.87 -4.60
CA ARG A 162 3.49 -1.67 -3.15
C ARG A 162 4.48 -0.57 -2.77
N ILE A 163 4.15 0.22 -1.76
CA ILE A 163 5.09 1.06 -1.00
C ILE A 163 4.86 0.89 0.50
N GLU A 164 5.94 0.89 1.27
CA GLU A 164 5.95 0.71 2.72
C GLU A 164 7.00 1.64 3.36
N ASP A 165 6.66 2.29 4.47
CA ASP A 165 7.66 3.00 5.29
C ASP A 165 8.62 2.03 5.98
N GLU A 166 9.75 2.53 6.50
CA GLU A 166 10.75 1.74 7.23
C GLU A 166 10.14 0.92 8.38
N PHE A 167 9.24 1.55 9.15
CA PHE A 167 8.50 0.88 10.21
C PHE A 167 7.79 -0.36 9.67
N THR A 168 6.96 -0.20 8.65
CA THR A 168 6.15 -1.29 8.09
C THR A 168 7.04 -2.35 7.48
N PHE A 169 8.03 -1.94 6.67
CA PHE A 169 8.91 -2.86 5.98
C PHE A 169 9.60 -3.80 6.97
N HIS A 170 10.25 -3.25 7.99
CA HIS A 170 10.94 -4.07 8.99
C HIS A 170 9.97 -4.86 9.88
N ALA A 171 8.83 -4.28 10.28
CA ALA A 171 7.80 -5.02 11.01
C ALA A 171 7.31 -6.26 10.24
N ARG A 172 7.05 -6.11 8.93
CA ARG A 172 6.62 -7.21 8.05
C ARG A 172 7.69 -8.29 7.93
N GLN A 173 8.97 -7.92 7.93
CA GLN A 173 10.09 -8.85 7.94
C GLN A 173 10.38 -9.45 9.33
N LYS A 174 9.59 -9.11 10.36
CA LYS A 174 9.82 -9.50 11.76
C LYS A 174 11.17 -9.02 12.30
N GLN A 175 11.62 -7.87 11.81
CA GLN A 175 12.87 -7.23 12.16
C GLN A 175 12.63 -6.02 13.06
N LEU A 176 13.59 -5.78 13.96
CA LEU A 176 13.65 -4.60 14.83
C LEU A 176 15.08 -4.06 14.84
N TRP A 177 15.25 -2.77 15.05
CA TRP A 177 16.56 -2.18 15.29
C TRP A 177 16.87 -2.25 16.79
N ARG A 178 17.94 -2.91 17.19
CA ARG A 178 18.46 -2.83 18.55
C ARG A 178 19.38 -1.62 18.66
N ILE A 179 19.11 -0.71 19.58
CA ILE A 179 20.00 0.41 19.88
C ILE A 179 21.29 -0.14 20.51
N ASP A 180 22.43 0.13 19.89
CA ASP A 180 23.75 -0.22 20.44
C ASP A 180 24.33 0.97 21.22
N ALA A 181 24.16 2.19 20.71
CA ALA A 181 24.61 3.42 21.38
C ALA A 181 23.78 4.65 20.97
N VAL A 182 23.71 5.63 21.86
CA VAL A 182 23.10 6.96 21.60
C VAL A 182 24.08 8.03 22.04
N ASP A 183 24.50 8.89 21.13
CA ASP A 183 25.33 10.06 21.40
C ASP A 183 24.52 11.33 21.13
N LEU A 184 24.01 11.94 22.19
CA LEU A 184 23.22 13.18 22.09
C LEU A 184 24.10 14.43 21.89
N SER A 185 25.41 14.36 22.10
CA SER A 185 26.31 15.49 21.82
C SER A 185 26.52 15.69 20.32
N THR A 186 26.52 14.59 19.56
CA THR A 186 26.61 14.59 18.10
C THR A 186 25.29 14.28 17.40
N ASN A 187 24.22 14.04 18.17
CA ASN A 187 22.89 13.61 17.70
C ASN A 187 22.97 12.38 16.79
N LYS A 188 23.59 11.30 17.29
CA LYS A 188 23.73 10.03 16.56
C LYS A 188 23.10 8.89 17.33
N LEU A 189 22.47 7.97 16.59
CA LEU A 189 21.98 6.69 17.10
C LEU A 189 22.63 5.57 16.31
N THR A 190 23.36 4.69 17.00
CA THR A 190 23.95 3.49 16.39
C THR A 190 23.09 2.29 16.75
N ALA A 191 22.68 1.51 15.75
CA ALA A 191 21.81 0.36 15.94
C ALA A 191 22.13 -0.80 14.99
N THR A 192 21.85 -2.02 15.45
CA THR A 192 21.97 -3.26 14.69
C THR A 192 20.58 -3.80 14.36
N LEU A 193 20.33 -4.14 13.10
CA LEU A 193 19.08 -4.80 12.70
C LEU A 193 19.07 -6.24 13.18
N ILE A 194 18.01 -6.65 13.87
CA ILE A 194 17.86 -7.98 14.45
C ILE A 194 16.54 -8.65 14.03
N GLU A 195 16.57 -9.97 13.89
CA GLU A 195 15.41 -10.85 13.71
C GLU A 195 15.56 -12.02 14.70
N ALA A 196 14.52 -12.30 15.48
CA ALA A 196 14.54 -13.35 16.52
C ALA A 196 15.78 -13.27 17.45
N GLY A 197 16.19 -12.04 17.80
CA GLY A 197 17.32 -11.77 18.69
C GLY A 197 18.71 -11.88 18.04
N LYS A 198 18.80 -12.19 16.74
CA LYS A 198 20.07 -12.35 16.02
C LYS A 198 20.26 -11.23 14.99
N PRO A 199 21.49 -10.72 14.79
CA PRO A 199 21.77 -9.77 13.71
C PRO A 199 21.37 -10.33 12.35
N VAL A 200 20.87 -9.46 11.46
CA VAL A 200 20.47 -9.78 10.09
C VAL A 200 21.42 -9.12 9.09
N GLY A 201 21.52 -9.69 7.89
CA GLY A 201 22.38 -9.16 6.83
C GLY A 201 23.86 -9.35 7.14
N ASP A 202 24.66 -8.30 6.99
CA ASP A 202 26.08 -8.32 7.36
C ASP A 202 26.32 -8.21 8.87
N GLY A 203 25.25 -8.06 9.66
CA GLY A 203 25.29 -7.95 11.12
C GLY A 203 25.98 -6.69 11.63
N LYS A 204 26.26 -5.71 10.76
CA LYS A 204 26.96 -4.48 11.15
C LYS A 204 25.98 -3.45 11.69
N SER A 205 26.40 -2.77 12.75
CA SER A 205 25.70 -1.59 13.24
C SER A 205 25.71 -0.49 12.18
N LYS A 206 24.59 0.23 12.06
CA LYS A 206 24.47 1.45 11.26
C LYS A 206 24.31 2.64 12.19
N THR A 207 24.88 3.77 11.80
CA THR A 207 24.73 5.04 12.54
C THR A 207 23.77 5.95 11.79
N PHE A 208 22.68 6.29 12.44
CA PHE A 208 21.64 7.19 11.97
C PHE A 208 21.77 8.56 12.63
N ASP A 209 21.32 9.58 11.93
CA ASP A 209 21.20 10.93 12.46
C ASP A 209 19.93 11.07 13.30
N LEU A 210 20.06 11.68 14.47
CA LEU A 210 18.95 12.25 15.24
C LEU A 210 18.86 13.76 14.96
N ARG A 211 17.67 14.33 15.15
CA ARG A 211 17.42 15.77 15.10
C ARG A 211 16.76 16.18 16.40
N SER A 212 16.87 17.46 16.76
CA SER A 212 16.11 18.03 17.88
C SER A 212 14.59 17.87 17.71
N SER A 213 14.13 17.72 16.46
CA SER A 213 12.73 17.46 16.10
C SER A 213 12.36 15.98 15.99
N THR A 214 13.29 15.04 16.22
CA THR A 214 12.99 13.60 16.17
C THR A 214 11.98 13.25 17.27
N ARG A 215 10.83 12.70 16.87
CA ARG A 215 9.74 12.35 17.79
C ARG A 215 9.96 10.97 18.37
N VAL A 216 10.02 10.88 19.71
CA VAL A 216 10.16 9.60 20.43
C VAL A 216 8.82 9.20 21.03
N PHE A 217 8.32 8.03 20.64
CA PHE A 217 7.06 7.47 21.13
C PHE A 217 7.31 6.34 22.13
N GLN A 218 6.70 6.45 23.29
CA GLN A 218 6.77 5.47 24.38
C GLN A 218 5.37 5.23 24.95
N GLY A 219 4.89 3.99 24.90
CA GLY A 219 3.53 3.64 25.31
C GLY A 219 2.46 4.52 24.65
N ASP A 220 1.87 5.41 25.45
CA ASP A 220 0.78 6.29 25.06
C ASP A 220 1.16 7.76 24.86
N ARG A 221 2.44 8.10 24.98
CA ARG A 221 2.94 9.48 25.04
C ARG A 221 4.16 9.74 24.16
N PHE A 222 4.43 11.02 23.94
CA PHE A 222 5.72 11.50 23.45
C PHE A 222 6.71 11.63 24.61
N THR A 223 7.99 11.43 24.32
CA THR A 223 9.09 11.61 25.27
C THR A 223 10.31 12.24 24.59
N ASP A 224 11.31 12.59 25.38
CA ASP A 224 12.55 13.21 24.91
C ASP A 224 13.56 12.19 24.39
N LEU A 225 14.53 12.66 23.59
CA LEU A 225 15.67 11.85 23.11
C LEU A 225 16.46 11.17 24.24
N LYS A 226 16.43 11.72 25.46
CA LYS A 226 17.07 11.14 26.65
C LYS A 226 16.45 9.79 27.07
N ALA A 227 15.25 9.47 26.59
CA ALA A 227 14.60 8.19 26.84
C ALA A 227 15.15 7.03 25.99
N LEU A 228 15.97 7.34 24.97
CA LEU A 228 16.63 6.34 24.14
C LEU A 228 17.79 5.71 24.92
N GLN A 229 17.78 4.38 25.01
CA GLN A 229 18.74 3.62 25.81
C GLN A 229 19.31 2.44 25.01
N PRO A 230 20.61 2.13 25.14
CA PRO A 230 21.18 0.90 24.60
C PRO A 230 20.40 -0.34 25.03
N GLY A 231 20.28 -1.31 24.11
CA GLY A 231 19.53 -2.55 24.30
C GLY A 231 18.05 -2.48 23.93
N GLN A 232 17.46 -1.28 23.79
CA GLN A 232 16.07 -1.14 23.34
C GLN A 232 15.90 -1.64 21.90
N THR A 233 14.75 -2.26 21.63
CA THR A 233 14.36 -2.66 20.27
C THR A 233 13.29 -1.73 19.73
N VAL A 234 13.57 -1.11 18.60
CA VAL A 234 12.81 0.00 18.05
C VAL A 234 12.42 -0.24 16.60
N LEU A 235 11.39 0.48 16.17
CA LEU A 235 11.15 0.80 14.77
C LEU A 235 11.24 2.31 14.61
N PHE A 236 11.61 2.78 13.43
CA PHE A 236 11.65 4.20 13.11
C PHE A 236 11.38 4.43 11.64
N ASN A 237 11.06 5.68 11.29
CA ASN A 237 11.00 6.16 9.91
C ASN A 237 12.19 7.06 9.59
N LEU A 238 12.63 6.99 8.33
CA LEU A 238 13.83 7.67 7.85
C LEU A 238 13.51 8.73 6.79
N THR A 239 14.43 9.69 6.69
CA THR A 239 14.59 10.62 5.58
C THR A 239 16.07 10.75 5.23
N TRP A 240 16.41 11.27 4.05
CA TRP A 240 17.76 11.53 3.56
C TRP A 240 18.66 10.28 3.53
N VAL A 241 18.05 9.13 3.28
CA VAL A 241 18.74 7.83 3.15
C VAL A 241 19.69 7.90 1.95
N THR A 242 20.90 7.35 2.12
CA THR A 242 22.04 7.38 1.18
C THR A 242 22.63 8.76 0.83
N LEU A 243 21.92 9.85 1.14
CA LEU A 243 22.37 11.21 0.82
C LEU A 243 23.57 11.65 1.66
N TYR A 244 23.49 11.39 2.98
CA TYR A 244 24.55 11.69 3.96
C TYR A 244 24.86 10.50 4.89
N GLY A 245 24.48 9.29 4.48
CA GLY A 245 24.64 8.06 5.27
C GLY A 245 23.36 7.22 5.33
N PRO A 246 23.22 6.35 6.35
CA PRO A 246 22.07 5.46 6.49
C PRO A 246 20.69 6.15 6.63
N GLY A 247 20.65 7.43 6.99
CA GLY A 247 19.43 8.23 7.07
C GLY A 247 19.28 9.00 8.38
N ARG A 248 18.25 9.85 8.41
CA ARG A 248 17.81 10.66 9.55
C ARG A 248 16.51 10.13 10.10
N ILE A 249 16.46 9.88 11.40
CA ILE A 249 15.27 9.40 12.09
C ILE A 249 14.31 10.57 12.31
N THR A 250 13.09 10.48 11.76
CA THR A 250 12.02 11.46 12.02
C THR A 250 11.18 11.06 13.24
N ASP A 251 10.89 9.76 13.33
CA ASP A 251 9.98 9.15 14.29
C ASP A 251 10.58 7.84 14.78
N ILE A 252 10.55 7.58 16.08
CA ILE A 252 11.06 6.35 16.68
C ILE A 252 10.12 5.83 17.77
N TRP A 253 9.72 4.57 17.65
CA TRP A 253 8.83 3.86 18.57
C TRP A 253 9.64 2.87 19.39
N ILE A 254 9.81 3.17 20.68
CA ILE A 254 10.84 2.52 21.52
C ILE A 254 10.34 1.28 22.28
N ASP A 255 9.03 1.02 22.24
CA ASP A 255 8.41 -0.14 22.87
C ASP A 255 7.24 -0.68 22.02
N GLU A 256 6.75 -1.87 22.40
CA GLU A 256 5.67 -2.56 21.69
C GLU A 256 4.35 -1.78 21.75
N ALA A 257 4.04 -1.18 22.90
CA ALA A 257 2.79 -0.44 23.08
C ALA A 257 2.70 0.78 22.15
N ALA A 258 3.81 1.52 21.98
CA ALA A 258 3.91 2.63 21.05
C ALA A 258 3.74 2.17 19.59
N ARG A 259 4.39 1.06 19.20
CA ARG A 259 4.27 0.48 17.86
C ARG A 259 2.83 0.02 17.57
N ALA A 260 2.24 -0.75 18.48
CA ALA A 260 0.87 -1.24 18.34
C ALA A 260 -0.15 -0.10 18.24
N ARG A 261 0.07 0.99 18.99
CA ARG A 261 -0.78 2.18 18.91
C ARG A 261 -0.66 2.88 17.56
N ALA A 262 0.55 3.04 17.03
CA ALA A 262 0.76 3.65 15.72
C ALA A 262 0.04 2.85 14.62
N THR A 263 0.17 1.52 14.65
CA THR A 263 -0.55 0.60 13.75
C THR A 263 -2.06 0.72 13.89
N ALA A 264 -2.58 0.73 15.13
CA ALA A 264 -4.02 0.82 15.36
C ALA A 264 -4.62 2.15 14.86
N HIS A 265 -3.90 3.26 15.05
CA HIS A 265 -4.35 4.57 14.60
C HIS A 265 -4.39 4.66 13.07
N GLN A 266 -3.33 4.19 12.41
CA GLN A 266 -3.29 4.16 10.94
C GLN A 266 -4.37 3.23 10.37
N LEU A 267 -4.61 2.07 10.98
CA LEU A 267 -5.65 1.15 10.56
C LEU A 267 -7.06 1.78 10.65
N GLU A 268 -7.34 2.53 11.71
CA GLU A 268 -8.65 3.19 11.85
C GLU A 268 -8.83 4.31 10.83
N ARG A 269 -7.78 5.11 10.56
CA ARG A 269 -7.79 6.11 9.49
C ARG A 269 -8.09 5.46 8.13
N HIS A 270 -7.44 4.35 7.82
CA HIS A 270 -7.69 3.60 6.59
C HIS A 270 -9.14 3.08 6.51
N ARG A 271 -9.67 2.49 7.60
CA ARG A 271 -11.07 2.02 7.62
C ARG A 271 -12.06 3.14 7.31
N GLN A 272 -11.87 4.31 7.91
CA GLN A 272 -12.73 5.47 7.66
C GLN A 272 -12.67 5.87 6.18
N GLN A 273 -11.46 5.98 5.63
CA GLN A 273 -11.27 6.34 4.23
C GLN A 273 -11.94 5.35 3.25
N ILE A 274 -11.85 4.03 3.52
CA ILE A 274 -12.51 3.01 2.71
C ILE A 274 -14.03 3.08 2.85
N ARG A 275 -14.58 3.33 4.04
CA ARG A 275 -16.04 3.49 4.20
C ARG A 275 -16.57 4.69 3.41
N GLU A 276 -15.81 5.77 3.34
CA GLU A 276 -16.19 6.97 2.58
C GLU A 276 -16.11 6.79 1.06
N ARG A 277 -15.17 5.96 0.56
CA ARG A 277 -14.85 5.82 -0.88
C ARG A 277 -15.23 4.45 -1.47
N GLY A 278 -15.77 3.55 -0.68
CA GLY A 278 -16.19 2.21 -1.07
C GLY A 278 -15.05 1.22 -1.24
N LEU A 279 -15.40 -0.07 -1.26
CA LEU A 279 -14.48 -1.18 -1.51
C LEU A 279 -14.12 -1.23 -3.00
N ALA A 280 -12.83 -1.15 -3.33
CA ALA A 280 -12.36 -1.21 -4.71
C ALA A 280 -12.23 -2.66 -5.20
N GLY A 281 -12.61 -2.89 -6.45
CA GLY A 281 -12.43 -4.15 -7.14
C GLY A 281 -12.50 -3.99 -8.65
N TYR A 282 -12.18 -5.05 -9.38
CA TYR A 282 -12.50 -5.12 -10.81
C TYR A 282 -13.74 -5.98 -11.03
N VAL A 283 -14.45 -5.68 -12.11
CA VAL A 283 -15.50 -6.55 -12.63
C VAL A 283 -14.84 -7.75 -13.29
N SER A 284 -15.08 -8.95 -12.76
CA SER A 284 -14.49 -10.19 -13.26
C SER A 284 -15.38 -10.88 -14.29
N ALA A 285 -16.70 -10.69 -14.20
CA ALA A 285 -17.68 -11.23 -15.14
C ALA A 285 -18.98 -10.42 -15.10
N VAL A 286 -19.76 -10.48 -16.18
CA VAL A 286 -21.09 -9.88 -16.29
C VAL A 286 -22.01 -10.87 -16.99
N ASP A 287 -23.21 -11.02 -16.47
CA ASP A 287 -24.33 -11.69 -17.12
C ASP A 287 -25.36 -10.61 -17.47
N ASP A 288 -25.44 -10.27 -18.76
CA ASP A 288 -26.29 -9.18 -19.25
C ASP A 288 -27.79 -9.51 -19.11
N ASP A 289 -28.19 -10.76 -19.38
CA ASP A 289 -29.58 -11.20 -19.31
C ASP A 289 -30.09 -11.21 -17.87
N ALA A 290 -29.28 -11.74 -16.94
CA ALA A 290 -29.62 -11.77 -15.52
C ALA A 290 -29.33 -10.45 -14.79
N GLN A 291 -28.63 -9.52 -15.45
CA GLN A 291 -28.12 -8.26 -14.90
C GLN A 291 -27.20 -8.46 -13.68
N ILE A 292 -26.35 -9.49 -13.72
CA ILE A 292 -25.46 -9.83 -12.60
C ILE A 292 -24.03 -9.38 -12.90
N VAL A 293 -23.47 -8.56 -12.02
CA VAL A 293 -22.07 -8.13 -12.05
C VAL A 293 -21.29 -8.91 -11.00
N THR A 294 -20.21 -9.57 -11.41
CA THR A 294 -19.27 -10.23 -10.49
C THR A 294 -18.09 -9.30 -10.22
N ILE A 295 -17.82 -9.01 -8.94
CA ILE A 295 -16.75 -8.10 -8.50
C ILE A 295 -15.74 -8.91 -7.70
N THR A 296 -14.47 -8.87 -8.12
CA THR A 296 -13.33 -9.36 -7.34
C THR A 296 -12.67 -8.17 -6.65
N PHE A 297 -12.60 -8.18 -5.32
CA PHE A 297 -12.08 -7.05 -4.56
C PHE A 297 -10.55 -7.04 -4.48
N PHE A 298 -10.00 -5.83 -4.44
CA PHE A 298 -8.57 -5.60 -4.24
C PHE A 298 -8.18 -5.83 -2.79
N GLY A 299 -6.94 -6.27 -2.59
CA GLY A 299 -6.29 -6.39 -1.29
C GLY A 299 -5.90 -5.02 -0.71
N GLY A 300 -5.07 -5.02 0.35
CA GLY A 300 -4.69 -3.79 1.04
C GLY A 300 -5.86 -3.11 1.77
N VAL A 301 -6.89 -3.89 2.11
CA VAL A 301 -8.07 -3.46 2.86
C VAL A 301 -8.18 -4.33 4.09
N ASP A 302 -8.58 -3.75 5.22
CA ASP A 302 -8.85 -4.52 6.44
C ASP A 302 -9.95 -5.56 6.18
N PRO A 303 -9.69 -6.87 6.40
CA PRO A 303 -10.68 -7.93 6.24
C PRO A 303 -12.01 -7.68 6.96
N LYS A 304 -12.02 -6.92 8.07
CA LYS A 304 -13.26 -6.56 8.77
C LYS A 304 -14.26 -5.83 7.89
N LEU A 305 -13.80 -5.03 6.92
CA LEU A 305 -14.71 -4.29 6.03
C LEU A 305 -15.41 -5.22 5.03
N PHE A 306 -14.79 -6.34 4.64
CA PHE A 306 -15.45 -7.34 3.81
C PHE A 306 -16.54 -8.11 4.56
N GLU A 307 -16.40 -8.27 5.89
CA GLU A 307 -17.46 -8.87 6.71
C GLU A 307 -18.72 -7.99 6.76
N GLU A 308 -18.57 -6.66 6.66
CA GLU A 308 -19.69 -5.71 6.66
C GLU A 308 -20.57 -5.82 5.40
N ILE A 309 -20.07 -6.43 4.31
CA ILE A 309 -20.85 -6.72 3.08
C ILE A 309 -22.06 -7.62 3.39
N LYS A 310 -21.94 -8.49 4.38
CA LYS A 310 -23.01 -9.45 4.76
C LYS A 310 -24.13 -8.79 5.57
N ASN A 311 -23.90 -7.57 6.06
CA ASN A 311 -24.89 -6.90 6.90
C ASN A 311 -26.11 -6.52 6.07
N VAL A 312 -27.29 -6.66 6.68
CA VAL A 312 -28.56 -6.30 6.07
C VAL A 312 -28.99 -4.95 6.63
N ASP A 313 -29.25 -4.01 5.73
CA ASP A 313 -30.03 -2.81 6.04
C ASP A 313 -31.43 -3.01 5.47
N THR A 314 -32.49 -2.97 6.29
CA THR A 314 -33.88 -3.12 5.81
C THR A 314 -34.46 -1.82 5.28
N ASN A 315 -33.77 -0.69 5.45
CA ASN A 315 -34.18 0.58 4.89
C ASN A 315 -34.09 0.55 3.36
N LYS A 316 -34.92 1.39 2.73
CA LYS A 316 -34.82 1.66 1.30
C LYS A 316 -33.51 2.39 1.05
N VAL A 317 -32.67 1.85 0.16
CA VAL A 317 -31.56 2.62 -0.40
C VAL A 317 -32.21 3.66 -1.33
N GLY A 318 -32.23 4.92 -0.88
CA GLY A 318 -32.78 6.02 -1.66
C GLY A 318 -31.92 6.33 -2.88
N TRP A 319 -32.37 7.31 -3.66
CA TRP A 319 -31.68 7.95 -4.78
C TRP A 319 -30.13 7.73 -4.84
N PRO A 320 -29.53 7.34 -6.00
CA PRO A 320 -30.02 7.42 -7.39
C PRO A 320 -30.42 6.06 -8.01
N LEU A 321 -30.95 5.14 -7.20
CA LEU A 321 -31.34 3.80 -7.70
C LEU A 321 -32.48 3.89 -8.72
N ALA A 322 -32.40 3.05 -9.77
CA ALA A 322 -33.41 3.00 -10.83
C ALA A 322 -34.68 2.28 -10.37
N LYS A 323 -34.55 1.31 -9.46
CA LYS A 323 -35.66 0.63 -8.78
C LYS A 323 -35.24 0.17 -7.38
N GLU A 324 -36.22 -0.23 -6.58
CA GLU A 324 -35.96 -0.86 -5.30
C GLU A 324 -35.23 -2.19 -5.44
N ALA A 325 -34.51 -2.59 -4.39
CA ALA A 325 -33.88 -3.89 -4.32
C ALA A 325 -34.93 -5.01 -4.37
N ASP A 326 -34.69 -6.05 -5.17
CA ASP A 326 -35.57 -7.20 -5.32
C ASP A 326 -35.89 -7.88 -3.96
N ASN A 327 -34.95 -7.85 -3.00
CA ASN A 327 -35.18 -8.31 -1.63
C ASN A 327 -34.59 -7.32 -0.61
N GLN A 328 -35.45 -6.58 0.09
CA GLN A 328 -35.02 -5.60 1.10
C GLN A 328 -34.39 -6.23 2.36
N ALA A 329 -34.67 -7.51 2.63
CA ALA A 329 -34.16 -8.25 3.79
C ALA A 329 -32.89 -9.07 3.47
N ALA A 330 -32.32 -8.92 2.27
CA ALA A 330 -31.05 -9.53 1.89
C ALA A 330 -29.93 -8.47 1.84
N PRO A 331 -28.66 -8.89 1.96
CA PRO A 331 -27.53 -7.98 1.74
C PRO A 331 -27.63 -7.32 0.37
N LYS A 332 -27.37 -6.01 0.35
CA LYS A 332 -27.48 -5.17 -0.84
C LYS A 332 -26.47 -4.04 -0.75
N GLY A 333 -26.26 -3.38 -1.88
CA GLY A 333 -25.36 -2.24 -1.95
C GLY A 333 -25.46 -1.54 -3.28
N THR A 334 -24.46 -0.72 -3.56
CA THR A 334 -24.39 0.08 -4.78
C THR A 334 -23.00 0.04 -5.37
N ILE A 335 -22.92 0.12 -6.70
CA ILE A 335 -21.68 0.06 -7.47
C ILE A 335 -21.50 1.42 -8.16
N ALA A 336 -20.30 2.00 -8.04
CA ALA A 336 -19.88 3.18 -8.78
C ALA A 336 -18.70 2.83 -9.69
N VAL A 337 -18.71 3.36 -10.91
CA VAL A 337 -17.59 3.20 -11.85
C VAL A 337 -16.40 4.01 -11.34
N ALA A 338 -15.21 3.41 -11.38
CA ALA A 338 -13.98 4.08 -10.95
C ALA A 338 -12.91 4.06 -12.05
N ARG A 339 -12.02 5.06 -12.01
CA ARG A 339 -10.78 5.09 -12.79
C ARG A 339 -9.76 4.13 -12.20
N GLU A 340 -8.65 3.90 -12.90
CA GLU A 340 -7.52 3.13 -12.36
C GLU A 340 -6.91 3.75 -11.10
N SER A 341 -6.98 5.08 -10.98
CA SER A 341 -6.63 5.84 -9.78
C SER A 341 -7.62 5.67 -8.62
N LEU A 342 -8.69 4.90 -8.84
CA LEU A 342 -9.77 4.59 -7.90
C LEU A 342 -10.71 5.76 -7.56
N MET A 343 -10.59 6.87 -8.27
CA MET A 343 -11.55 7.98 -8.23
C MET A 343 -12.86 7.59 -8.91
N THR A 344 -13.96 8.14 -8.39
CA THR A 344 -15.31 8.03 -8.97
C THR A 344 -15.73 9.40 -9.53
N TYR A 345 -16.67 9.43 -10.47
CA TYR A 345 -17.20 10.69 -11.01
C TYR A 345 -18.02 11.41 -9.93
N ASP A 346 -19.20 10.88 -9.62
CA ASP A 346 -20.01 11.33 -8.51
C ASP A 346 -20.66 10.11 -7.83
N PRO A 347 -20.10 9.60 -6.72
CA PRO A 347 -20.63 8.40 -6.07
C PRO A 347 -21.99 8.65 -5.41
N VAL A 348 -22.35 9.92 -5.17
CA VAL A 348 -23.69 10.28 -4.71
C VAL A 348 -24.69 10.06 -5.84
N ASN A 349 -24.32 10.48 -7.05
CA ASN A 349 -25.25 10.61 -8.18
C ASN A 349 -25.23 9.48 -9.21
N ASP A 350 -24.11 8.76 -9.37
CA ASP A 350 -23.93 7.84 -10.49
C ASP A 350 -24.01 6.36 -10.13
N ARG A 351 -23.98 6.04 -8.84
CA ARG A 351 -24.01 4.65 -8.37
C ARG A 351 -25.28 3.92 -8.82
N LYS A 352 -25.21 2.59 -8.98
CA LYS A 352 -26.37 1.74 -9.30
C LYS A 352 -26.51 0.64 -8.28
N GLY A 353 -27.75 0.33 -7.92
CA GLY A 353 -28.08 -0.54 -6.80
C GLY A 353 -28.14 -2.01 -7.17
N GLY A 354 -28.16 -2.87 -6.17
CA GLY A 354 -28.42 -4.28 -6.39
C GLY A 354 -28.38 -5.13 -5.12
N ASN A 355 -29.05 -6.28 -5.17
CA ASN A 355 -28.91 -7.31 -4.16
C ASN A 355 -27.62 -8.09 -4.37
N ILE A 356 -26.92 -8.40 -3.29
CA ILE A 356 -25.81 -9.35 -3.32
C ILE A 356 -26.42 -10.75 -3.33
N VAL A 357 -26.22 -11.48 -4.43
CA VAL A 357 -26.79 -12.82 -4.63
C VAL A 357 -25.80 -13.95 -4.31
N ASP A 358 -24.50 -13.62 -4.21
CA ASP A 358 -23.45 -14.57 -3.87
C ASP A 358 -22.26 -13.83 -3.24
N ILE A 359 -21.63 -14.44 -2.24
CA ILE A 359 -20.39 -13.97 -1.60
C ILE A 359 -19.47 -15.19 -1.47
N LYS A 360 -18.30 -15.12 -2.10
CA LYS A 360 -17.35 -16.23 -2.13
C LYS A 360 -15.97 -15.81 -1.68
N LYS A 361 -15.28 -16.77 -1.05
CA LYS A 361 -13.84 -16.73 -0.90
C LYS A 361 -13.21 -17.38 -2.13
N ILE A 362 -12.19 -16.73 -2.66
CA ILE A 362 -11.38 -17.22 -3.79
C ILE A 362 -9.91 -17.25 -3.36
N PRO A 363 -9.03 -17.99 -4.07
CA PRO A 363 -7.60 -17.93 -3.82
C PRO A 363 -7.09 -16.49 -3.79
N ILE A 364 -6.21 -16.19 -2.84
CA ILE A 364 -5.59 -14.86 -2.72
C ILE A 364 -4.47 -14.78 -3.75
N GLU A 365 -4.54 -13.77 -4.61
CA GLU A 365 -3.51 -13.43 -5.60
C GLU A 365 -2.82 -12.11 -5.21
N PRO A 366 -1.61 -11.81 -5.73
CA PRO A 366 -0.94 -10.53 -5.46
C PRO A 366 -1.80 -9.32 -5.87
N GLY A 367 -2.36 -8.62 -4.87
CA GLY A 367 -3.27 -7.49 -5.08
C GLY A 367 -4.76 -7.83 -4.95
N GLY A 368 -5.13 -9.09 -4.82
CA GLY A 368 -6.51 -9.54 -4.54
C GLY A 368 -6.78 -9.69 -3.05
N SER A 369 -8.03 -9.49 -2.63
CA SER A 369 -8.44 -9.72 -1.23
C SER A 369 -8.83 -11.16 -0.91
N GLY A 370 -9.01 -11.99 -1.95
CA GLY A 370 -9.63 -13.30 -1.80
C GLY A 370 -11.16 -13.25 -1.60
N VAL A 371 -11.79 -12.08 -1.78
CA VAL A 371 -13.26 -11.92 -1.67
C VAL A 371 -13.85 -11.54 -3.02
N GLN A 372 -14.91 -12.26 -3.41
CA GLN A 372 -15.69 -12.00 -4.61
C GLN A 372 -17.17 -11.93 -4.27
N ILE A 373 -17.90 -11.04 -4.94
CA ILE A 373 -19.36 -10.95 -4.81
C ILE A 373 -20.03 -10.97 -6.18
N LYS A 374 -21.29 -11.40 -6.21
CA LYS A 374 -22.19 -11.21 -7.35
C LYS A 374 -23.33 -10.29 -6.93
N VAL A 375 -23.55 -9.24 -7.71
CA VAL A 375 -24.57 -8.23 -7.46
C VAL A 375 -25.56 -8.24 -8.62
N LYS A 376 -26.83 -8.55 -8.32
CA LYS A 376 -27.93 -8.39 -9.29
C LYS A 376 -28.33 -6.93 -9.33
N CYS A 377 -27.95 -6.24 -10.40
CA CYS A 377 -28.06 -4.81 -10.52
C CYS A 377 -29.48 -4.39 -10.91
N ASP A 378 -29.88 -3.18 -10.51
CA ASP A 378 -31.08 -2.53 -10.98
C ASP A 378 -30.94 -2.00 -12.41
N LEU A 379 -29.72 -1.59 -12.77
CA LEU A 379 -29.32 -1.10 -14.08
C LEU A 379 -27.85 -1.43 -14.33
N LEU A 380 -27.54 -1.93 -15.53
CA LEU A 380 -26.16 -2.11 -15.99
C LEU A 380 -25.64 -0.83 -16.64
N LEU A 381 -24.39 -0.48 -16.35
CA LEU A 381 -23.67 0.61 -16.98
C LEU A 381 -22.57 0.06 -17.88
N GLU A 382 -22.16 0.83 -18.89
CA GLU A 382 -20.98 0.52 -19.70
C GLU A 382 -19.67 0.45 -18.88
N GLY A 383 -19.64 1.06 -17.70
CA GLY A 383 -18.52 0.91 -16.77
C GLY A 383 -18.51 -0.42 -16.02
N PHE A 384 -19.60 -1.19 -16.01
CA PHE A 384 -19.69 -2.51 -15.38
C PHE A 384 -19.37 -3.60 -16.39
N ARG A 385 -18.18 -3.55 -16.98
CA ARG A 385 -17.69 -4.53 -17.97
C ARG A 385 -16.44 -5.22 -17.43
N PRO A 386 -16.14 -6.47 -17.85
CA PRO A 386 -14.95 -7.18 -17.40
C PRO A 386 -13.69 -6.31 -17.50
N LYS A 387 -12.79 -6.43 -16.52
CA LYS A 387 -11.54 -5.68 -16.36
C LYS A 387 -11.71 -4.21 -15.94
N ARG A 388 -12.92 -3.65 -15.93
CA ARG A 388 -13.17 -2.29 -15.43
C ARG A 388 -13.11 -2.25 -13.91
N VAL A 389 -12.67 -1.10 -13.37
CA VAL A 389 -12.57 -0.87 -11.93
C VAL A 389 -13.87 -0.25 -11.41
N VAL A 390 -14.31 -0.71 -10.26
CA VAL A 390 -15.50 -0.22 -9.57
C VAL A 390 -15.25 -0.03 -8.07
N ARG A 391 -16.09 0.79 -7.44
CA ARG A 391 -16.24 0.87 -5.98
C ARG A 391 -17.59 0.28 -5.60
N PHE A 392 -17.61 -0.58 -4.59
CA PHE A 392 -18.82 -1.13 -4.00
C PHE A 392 -19.06 -0.52 -2.61
N TYR A 393 -20.29 -0.09 -2.37
CA TYR A 393 -20.75 0.44 -1.10
C TYR A 393 -21.86 -0.47 -0.57
N PRO A 394 -21.61 -1.25 0.50
CA PRO A 394 -22.68 -1.94 1.24
C PRO A 394 -23.76 -0.94 1.64
N ALA A 395 -25.03 -1.35 1.64
CA ALA A 395 -26.14 -0.44 1.97
C ALA A 395 -26.09 0.09 3.41
N THR A 396 -25.40 -0.62 4.31
CA THR A 396 -25.12 -0.18 5.67
C THR A 396 -24.10 0.97 5.76
N TRP A 397 -23.38 1.26 4.67
CA TRP A 397 -22.43 2.37 4.61
C TRP A 397 -23.11 3.62 4.10
N LYS A 398 -22.94 4.72 4.84
CA LYS A 398 -23.38 6.02 4.37
C LYS A 398 -22.50 6.48 3.21
N VAL A 399 -23.08 6.59 2.03
CA VAL A 399 -22.40 7.25 0.91
C VAL A 399 -22.49 8.76 1.11
N ILE A 400 -21.34 9.42 1.16
CA ILE A 400 -21.22 10.86 1.34
C ILE A 400 -20.75 11.52 0.04
N ALA A 401 -21.05 12.82 -0.11
CA ALA A 401 -20.41 13.61 -1.14
C ALA A 401 -18.92 13.75 -0.80
N LEU A 402 -18.06 13.40 -1.76
CA LEU A 402 -16.63 13.66 -1.66
C LEU A 402 -16.37 15.14 -1.95
N PRO A 403 -15.28 15.74 -1.41
CA PRO A 403 -14.85 17.08 -1.84
C PRO A 403 -14.74 17.13 -3.37
N ARG A 404 -15.09 18.27 -3.97
CA ARG A 404 -15.19 18.40 -5.42
C ARG A 404 -13.86 18.07 -6.10
N GLU A 405 -12.75 18.44 -5.46
CA GLU A 405 -11.39 18.21 -5.94
C GLU A 405 -11.04 16.72 -6.00
N GLU A 406 -11.70 15.87 -5.19
CA GLU A 406 -11.51 14.41 -5.20
C GLU A 406 -12.39 13.69 -6.24
N GLN A 407 -13.34 14.40 -6.85
CA GLN A 407 -14.20 13.90 -7.90
C GLN A 407 -13.50 14.03 -9.25
N PHE A 408 -13.74 13.07 -10.15
CA PHE A 408 -13.05 13.06 -11.44
C PHE A 408 -13.27 14.35 -12.28
N TYR A 409 -14.48 14.93 -12.28
CA TYR A 409 -14.80 16.11 -13.09
C TYR A 409 -14.48 17.46 -12.41
N GLY A 410 -14.03 17.45 -11.15
CA GLY A 410 -13.86 18.67 -10.36
C GLY A 410 -12.49 19.35 -10.50
N ARG A 411 -11.65 18.92 -11.45
CA ARG A 411 -10.22 19.29 -11.52
C ARG A 411 -9.84 20.17 -12.73
N ASP A 412 -10.81 20.50 -13.59
CA ASP A 412 -10.64 21.41 -14.72
C ASP A 412 -10.72 22.89 -14.30
#